data_AF-A0A964JNC4-F1
#
_entry.id   AF-A0A964JNC4-F1
#
_cell.length_a   1.000
_cell.length_b   1.000
_cell.length_c   1.000
_cell.angle_alpha   90.00
_cell.angle_beta   90.00
_cell.angle_gamma   90.00
#
_symmetry.space_group_name_H-M   'P 1'
#
loop_
_entity.id
_entity.type
_entity.pdbx_description
1 polymer ?
#
loop_
_entity_poly.entity_id
_entity_poly.type
_entity_poly.pdbx_seq_one_letter_code
_entity_poly.pdbx_strand_id
1 'polypeptide(L)'
;MSTMSVLLVLLSLALVPLPSDSIYHLKVNLLDHEGHARSLSDTRGKPVVIAMFYASCKSVCPLLINDVKRLLTLVEVLSPQAAAET
;
A
#
# COMPACT_ATOMS: atom_id res chain seq x y z
N MET A 1 -9.48 42.17 9.40
CA MET A 1 -10.39 41.09 8.95
C MET A 1 -9.79 40.16 7.88
N SER A 2 -8.67 40.47 7.21
CA SER A 2 -8.14 39.61 6.10
C SER A 2 -7.29 38.41 6.53
N THR A 3 -6.83 38.33 7.78
CA THR A 3 -5.94 37.26 8.26
C THR A 3 -6.66 35.98 8.67
N MET A 4 -7.95 36.06 9.02
CA MET A 4 -8.76 34.90 9.43
C MET A 4 -9.16 33.99 8.26
N SER A 5 -9.11 34.47 7.01
CA SER A 5 -9.50 33.69 5.84
C SER A 5 -8.40 32.75 5.36
N VAL A 6 -7.13 33.07 5.61
CA VAL A 6 -5.98 32.26 5.18
C VAL A 6 -5.84 31.00 6.04
N LEU A 7 -6.26 31.06 7.31
CA LEU A 7 -6.12 29.94 8.25
C LEU A 7 -7.04 28.75 7.91
N LEU A 8 -8.20 28.99 7.28
CA LEU A 8 -9.16 27.93 6.95
C LEU A 8 -8.75 27.08 5.74
N VAL A 9 -7.91 27.61 4.84
CA VAL A 9 -7.52 26.92 3.60
C VAL A 9 -6.47 25.82 3.87
N LEU A 10 -5.72 25.92 4.97
CA LEU A 10 -4.63 24.99 5.30
C LEU A 10 -5.10 23.66 5.93
N LEU A 11 -6.36 23.55 6.37
CA LEU A 11 -6.88 22.41 7.13
C LEU A 11 -7.61 21.35 6.27
N SER A 12 -7.30 21.30 4.97
CA SER A 12 -7.96 20.39 4.01
C SER A 12 -7.08 19.20 3.59
N LEU A 13 -6.17 18.72 4.46
CA LEU A 13 -5.65 17.35 4.31
C LEU A 13 -6.81 16.38 4.57
N ALA A 14 -7.68 16.22 3.57
CA ALA A 14 -8.84 15.37 3.61
C ALA A 14 -8.37 13.94 3.87
N LEU A 15 -8.81 13.37 4.99
CA LEU A 15 -8.73 11.94 5.22
C LEU A 15 -9.69 11.28 4.23
N VAL A 16 -9.21 10.98 3.02
CA VAL A 16 -10.02 10.35 1.96
C VAL A 16 -10.64 9.08 2.55
N PRO A 17 -11.98 8.97 2.59
CA PRO A 17 -12.61 7.75 3.09
C PRO A 17 -12.32 6.59 2.14
N LEU A 18 -12.09 5.40 2.70
CA LEU A 18 -11.83 4.21 1.91
C LEU A 18 -13.14 3.68 1.30
N PRO A 19 -13.11 3.14 0.07
CA PRO A 19 -14.22 2.36 -0.46
C PRO A 19 -14.61 1.23 0.50
N SER A 20 -15.90 0.91 0.58
CA SER A 20 -16.42 -0.09 1.53
C SER A 20 -15.80 -1.48 1.35
N ASP A 21 -15.46 -1.84 0.12
CA ASP A 21 -14.82 -3.09 -0.30
C ASP A 21 -13.28 -3.02 -0.30
N SER A 22 -12.69 -1.94 0.23
CA SER A 22 -11.24 -1.81 0.33
C SER A 22 -10.64 -2.92 1.21
N ILE A 23 -9.54 -3.49 0.73
CA ILE A 23 -8.75 -4.50 1.47
C ILE A 23 -8.27 -3.98 2.84
N TYR A 24 -8.15 -2.67 3.02
CA TYR A 24 -7.73 -2.05 4.28
C TYR A 24 -8.78 -2.15 5.40
N HIS A 25 -10.02 -2.55 5.09
CA HIS A 25 -11.01 -2.90 6.11
C HIS A 25 -10.81 -4.31 6.70
N LEU A 26 -9.98 -5.14 6.09
CA LEU A 26 -9.74 -6.51 6.54
C LEU A 26 -9.00 -6.52 7.88
N LYS A 27 -9.67 -7.00 8.92
CA LYS A 27 -9.09 -7.20 10.25
C LYS A 27 -8.39 -8.55 10.31
N VAL A 28 -7.19 -8.61 9.74
CA VAL A 28 -6.30 -9.78 9.80
C VAL A 28 -5.09 -9.48 10.66
N ASN A 29 -4.74 -10.40 11.56
CA ASN A 29 -3.50 -10.30 12.33
C ASN A 29 -2.39 -10.98 11.53
N LEU A 30 -1.60 -10.20 10.79
CA LEU A 30 -0.44 -10.70 10.06
C LEU A 30 0.76 -10.63 10.99
N LEU A 31 1.58 -11.68 10.99
CA LEU A 31 2.89 -11.66 11.62
C LEU A 31 3.94 -11.59 10.52
N ASP A 32 4.92 -10.70 10.68
CA ASP A 32 6.11 -10.77 9.86
C ASP A 32 7.08 -11.86 10.35
N HIS A 33 8.19 -12.02 9.62
CA HIS A 33 9.19 -13.05 9.91
C HIS A 33 9.88 -12.90 11.28
N GLU A 34 9.78 -11.75 11.94
CA GLU A 34 10.32 -11.51 13.29
C GLU A 34 9.23 -11.66 14.37
N GLY A 35 7.98 -11.95 13.97
CA GLY A 35 6.85 -12.11 14.89
C GLY A 35 6.17 -10.79 15.25
N HIS A 36 6.49 -9.68 14.59
CA HIS A 36 5.78 -8.42 14.82
C HIS A 36 4.40 -8.46 14.15
N ALA A 37 3.40 -7.96 14.85
CA ALA A 37 2.07 -7.77 14.29
C ALA A 37 2.07 -6.66 13.24
N ARG A 38 1.48 -6.94 12.08
CA ARG A 38 1.33 -6.04 10.94
C ARG A 38 -0.12 -6.02 10.49
N SER A 39 -0.57 -4.86 10.04
CA SER A 39 -1.87 -4.69 9.39
C SER A 39 -1.69 -4.29 7.93
N LEU A 40 -2.63 -4.66 7.08
CA LEU A 40 -2.65 -4.17 5.70
C LEU A 40 -2.77 -2.63 5.68
N SER A 41 -3.45 -2.04 6.65
CA SER A 41 -3.58 -0.57 6.76
C SER A 41 -2.24 0.16 6.87
N ASP A 42 -1.19 -0.50 7.36
CA ASP A 42 0.13 0.09 7.57
C ASP A 42 0.83 0.47 6.26
N THR A 43 0.34 -0.07 5.13
CA THR A 43 0.92 0.14 3.82
C THR A 43 0.16 1.17 2.98
N ARG A 44 -0.84 1.84 3.56
CA ARG A 44 -1.64 2.86 2.85
C ARG A 44 -0.78 4.05 2.39
N GLY A 45 -1.12 4.61 1.23
CA GLY A 45 -0.48 5.83 0.70
C GLY A 45 0.78 5.58 -0.13
N LYS A 46 1.16 4.32 -0.35
CA LYS A 46 2.25 3.91 -1.25
C LYS A 46 1.82 2.69 -2.06
N PRO A 47 2.37 2.48 -3.27
CA PRO A 47 2.18 1.24 -4.01
C PRO A 47 2.76 0.05 -3.25
N VAL A 48 2.02 -1.06 -3.24
CA VAL A 48 2.40 -2.27 -2.52
C VAL A 48 2.08 -3.47 -3.39
N VAL A 49 3.02 -4.39 -3.49
CA VAL A 49 2.85 -5.67 -4.18
C VAL A 49 2.79 -6.77 -3.12
N ILE A 50 1.69 -7.52 -3.09
CA ILE A 50 1.50 -8.66 -2.18
C ILE A 50 1.42 -9.92 -3.02
N ALA A 51 2.29 -10.89 -2.73
CA ALA A 51 2.30 -12.18 -3.40
C ALA A 51 2.39 -13.30 -2.37
N MET A 52 1.55 -14.32 -2.51
CA MET A 52 1.63 -15.53 -1.71
C MET A 52 2.67 -16.47 -2.32
N PHE A 53 3.55 -17.04 -1.48
CA PHE A 53 4.51 -18.04 -1.93
C PHE A 53 4.61 -19.20 -0.94
N TYR A 54 4.84 -20.41 -1.46
CA TYR A 54 5.06 -21.62 -0.66
C TYR A 54 6.53 -22.02 -0.73
N ALA A 55 7.29 -21.75 0.33
CA ALA A 55 8.74 -21.95 0.35
C ALA A 55 9.21 -23.41 0.10
N SER A 56 8.31 -24.39 0.10
CA SER A 56 8.61 -25.81 -0.13
C SER A 56 8.74 -26.19 -1.61
N CYS A 57 8.29 -25.38 -2.56
CA CYS A 57 8.36 -25.70 -3.98
C CYS A 57 9.70 -25.26 -4.59
N LYS A 58 10.53 -26.22 -5.02
CA LYS A 58 11.89 -25.97 -5.49
C LYS A 58 12.00 -25.36 -6.89
N SER A 59 10.93 -25.32 -7.67
CA SER A 59 10.96 -24.89 -9.08
C SER A 59 10.18 -23.59 -9.32
N VAL A 60 8.90 -23.56 -8.97
CA VAL A 60 8.00 -22.45 -9.31
C VAL A 60 8.22 -21.25 -8.39
N CYS A 61 8.52 -21.47 -7.11
CA CYS A 61 8.66 -20.36 -6.16
C CYS A 61 9.82 -19.41 -6.48
N PRO A 62 11.02 -19.88 -6.88
CA PRO A 62 12.07 -18.99 -7.34
C PRO A 62 11.64 -18.10 -8.52
N LEU A 63 10.87 -18.65 -9.47
CA LEU A 63 10.36 -17.89 -10.61
C LEU A 63 9.39 -16.79 -10.15
N LEU A 64 8.42 -17.14 -9.31
CA LEU A 64 7.44 -16.18 -8.78
C LEU A 64 8.11 -15.02 -8.03
N ILE A 65 9.10 -15.30 -7.20
CA ILE A 65 9.82 -14.26 -6.47
C ILE A 65 10.63 -13.35 -7.42
N ASN A 66 11.21 -13.91 -8.48
CA ASN A 66 11.91 -13.13 -9.49
C ASN A 66 10.96 -12.21 -10.28
N ASP A 67 9.76 -12.69 -10.60
CA ASP A 67 8.74 -11.89 -11.29
C ASP A 67 8.25 -10.74 -10.40
N VAL A 68 8.01 -10.99 -9.11
CA VAL A 68 7.65 -9.95 -8.13
C VAL A 68 8.74 -8.88 -8.06
N LYS A 69 10.02 -9.28 -7.98
CA LYS A 69 11.15 -8.33 -7.98
C LYS A 69 11.20 -7.46 -9.23
N ARG A 70 10.93 -8.04 -10.40
CA ARG A 70 10.84 -7.28 -11.65
C ARG A 70 9.66 -6.31 -11.61
N LEU A 71 8.50 -6.75 -11.13
CA LEU A 71 7.31 -5.92 -11.03
C LEU A 71 7.52 -4.72 -10.10
N LEU A 72 8.25 -4.88 -9.00
CA LEU A 72 8.60 -3.77 -8.11
C LEU A 72 9.31 -2.62 -8.85
N THR A 73 10.27 -2.94 -9.74
CA THR A 73 10.97 -1.91 -10.54
C THR A 73 10.04 -1.18 -11.52
N LEU A 74 9.00 -1.85 -12.01
CA LEU A 74 8.03 -1.23 -12.92
C LEU A 74 7.05 -0.36 -12.15
N VAL A 75 6.57 -0.83 -11.00
CA VAL A 75 5.63 -0.09 -10.14
C VAL A 75 6.26 1.21 -9.66
N GLU A 76 7.55 1.24 -9.32
CA GLU A 76 8.25 2.47 -8.93
C GLU A 76 8.22 3.54 -10.04
N VAL A 77 8.35 3.12 -11.31
CA VAL A 77 8.31 4.02 -12.48
C VAL A 77 6.88 4.43 -12.84
N LEU A 78 5.90 3.54 -12.66
CA LEU A 78 4.49 3.73 -13.08
C LEU A 78 3.59 4.33 -11.98
N SER A 79 4.07 4.40 -10.74
CA SER A 79 3.34 4.97 -9.61
C SER A 79 2.92 6.45 -9.70
N PRO A 80 3.39 7.33 -10.61
CA PRO A 80 2.81 8.68 -10.73
C PRO A 80 1.30 8.67 -10.98
N GLN A 81 0.77 7.62 -11.61
CA GLN A 81 -0.64 7.52 -11.99
C GLN A 81 -1.55 7.01 -10.87
N ALA A 82 -1.03 6.19 -9.94
CA ALA A 82 -1.78 5.76 -8.75
C ALA A 82 -2.00 6.89 -7.72
N ALA A 83 -1.26 7.99 -7.82
CA ALA A 83 -1.47 9.22 -7.07
C ALA A 83 -2.34 10.26 -7.83
N ALA A 84 -2.70 9.99 -9.08
CA ALA A 84 -3.52 10.89 -9.91
C ALA A 84 -5.02 10.51 -9.90
N GLU A 85 -5.34 9.31 -9.45
CA GLU A 85 -6.70 8.88 -9.09
C GLU A 85 -6.90 9.04 -7.58
N THR A 86 -6.65 10.24 -7.06
CA THR A 86 -6.98 10.64 -5.68
C THR A 86 -7.60 12.01 -5.68
#